data_AF-A0A2K3IXW6-F1
#
_entry.id   AF-A0A2K3IXW6-F1
#
_cell.length_a   1.000
_cell.length_b   1.000
_cell.length_c   1.000
_cell.angle_alpha   90.00
_cell.angle_beta   90.00
_cell.angle_gamma   90.00
#
_symmetry.space_group_name_H-M   'P 1'
#
loop_
_entity.id
_entity.type
_entity.pdbx_description
1 polymer ?
#
loop_
_entity_poly.entity_id
_entity_poly.type
_entity_poly.pdbx_seq_one_letter_code
_entity_poly.pdbx_strand_id
1 'polypeptide(L)'
;RKDVFVEMDKMEDGPNGEKVYFPVLAKELITTAFDRQNIIFHLDMGEMGGYEIVPFDEDIGRTDLDFIYYNYFLHGDENNWRRGVFHYGLVTYYEDIPGYMFRSNSFQIASEGMERKSENPFLQRDVVYASAYMHELGHTFAFNPIPGHDPFSKYPWQISWWLNRPYKSVMNYAWMYQIVDYSDGSRANPDIDDWSRINYHAFENEWH
;
A
#
# COMPACT_ATOMS: atom_id res chain seq x y z
N ARG A 1 -19.51 11.32 -4.75
CA ARG A 1 -18.87 10.36 -3.83
C ARG A 1 -18.25 9.28 -4.68
N LYS A 2 -17.00 8.91 -4.41
CA LYS A 2 -16.28 7.84 -5.10
C LYS A 2 -16.06 6.70 -4.11
N ASP A 3 -15.83 5.51 -4.63
CA ASP A 3 -15.59 4.31 -3.84
C ASP A 3 -14.25 3.72 -4.30
N VAL A 4 -13.46 3.24 -3.35
CA VAL A 4 -12.21 2.51 -3.57
C VAL A 4 -12.38 1.17 -2.87
N PHE A 5 -12.25 0.09 -3.62
CA PHE A 5 -12.33 -1.27 -3.12
C PHE A 5 -10.95 -1.89 -3.11
N VAL A 6 -10.54 -2.45 -1.99
CA VAL A 6 -9.27 -3.15 -1.84
C VAL A 6 -9.53 -4.48 -1.16
N GLU A 7 -9.06 -5.54 -1.77
CA GLU A 7 -8.99 -6.86 -1.14
C GLU A 7 -7.64 -6.99 -0.46
N MET A 8 -7.63 -7.42 0.80
CA MET A 8 -6.40 -7.62 1.54
C MET A 8 -6.19 -9.09 1.87
N ASP A 9 -5.45 -9.81 1.05
CA ASP A 9 -5.05 -11.16 1.41
C ASP A 9 -3.84 -11.15 2.33
N LYS A 10 -3.64 -12.26 3.02
CA LYS A 10 -2.59 -12.39 4.01
C LYS A 10 -1.92 -13.75 3.91
N MET A 11 -0.60 -13.78 4.04
CA MET A 11 0.16 -15.01 4.19
C MET A 11 -0.07 -15.67 5.56
N GLU A 12 -0.02 -17.01 5.60
CA GLU A 12 -0.02 -17.79 6.84
C GLU A 12 1.13 -17.38 7.77
N ASP A 13 0.97 -17.67 9.07
CA ASP A 13 2.11 -17.62 9.99
C ASP A 13 3.08 -18.75 9.63
N GLY A 14 4.38 -18.50 9.79
CA GLY A 14 5.41 -19.47 9.45
C GLY A 14 5.53 -20.60 10.47
N PRO A 15 6.12 -21.73 10.05
CA PRO A 15 6.21 -22.94 10.87
C PRO A 15 7.16 -22.80 12.07
N ASN A 16 8.04 -21.80 12.09
CA ASN A 16 9.02 -21.58 13.17
C ASN A 16 8.63 -20.40 14.08
N GLY A 17 7.39 -19.90 13.97
CA GLY A 17 6.86 -18.82 14.80
C GLY A 17 6.90 -17.44 14.15
N GLU A 18 7.25 -17.36 12.87
CA GLU A 18 7.11 -16.17 12.04
C GLU A 18 5.66 -15.69 12.05
N LYS A 19 5.45 -14.39 12.26
CA LYS A 19 4.11 -13.79 12.34
C LYS A 19 3.88 -12.85 11.18
N VAL A 20 2.87 -13.15 10.40
CA VAL A 20 2.33 -12.21 9.41
C VAL A 20 1.24 -11.42 10.12
N TYR A 21 1.26 -10.10 10.01
CA TYR A 21 0.38 -9.26 10.80
C TYR A 21 -0.06 -8.02 10.04
N PHE A 22 -1.32 -7.64 10.21
CA PHE A 22 -1.83 -6.34 9.82
C PHE A 22 -2.68 -5.78 10.96
N PRO A 23 -2.34 -4.60 11.53
CA PRO A 23 -3.07 -4.07 12.66
C PRO A 23 -4.50 -3.65 12.30
N VAL A 24 -5.47 -3.97 13.17
CA VAL A 24 -6.87 -3.55 12.99
C VAL A 24 -7.00 -2.02 12.93
N LEU A 25 -6.24 -1.30 13.76
CA LEU A 25 -6.24 0.17 13.74
C LEU A 25 -5.69 0.74 12.43
N ALA A 26 -4.86 0.01 11.69
CA ALA A 26 -4.37 0.48 10.40
C ALA A 26 -5.52 0.64 9.39
N LYS A 27 -6.51 -0.28 9.38
CA LYS A 27 -7.75 -0.16 8.58
C LYS A 27 -8.50 1.13 8.92
N GLU A 28 -8.67 1.44 10.20
CA GLU A 28 -9.38 2.64 10.65
C GLU A 28 -8.64 3.92 10.23
N LEU A 29 -7.31 3.95 10.36
CA LEU A 29 -6.49 5.10 9.96
C LEU A 29 -6.60 5.38 8.45
N ILE A 30 -6.49 4.35 7.62
CA ILE A 30 -6.64 4.47 6.15
C ILE A 30 -8.06 4.93 5.82
N THR A 31 -9.08 4.26 6.37
CA THR A 31 -10.49 4.61 6.13
C THR A 31 -10.77 6.06 6.49
N THR A 32 -10.24 6.55 7.61
CA THR A 32 -10.39 7.93 8.06
C THR A 32 -9.75 8.92 7.07
N ALA A 33 -8.59 8.58 6.47
CA ALA A 33 -7.94 9.43 5.48
C ALA A 33 -8.81 9.61 4.22
N PHE A 34 -9.37 8.51 3.69
CA PHE A 34 -10.28 8.55 2.54
C PHE A 34 -11.61 9.25 2.86
N ASP A 35 -12.18 9.02 4.04
CA ASP A 35 -13.47 9.62 4.43
C ASP A 35 -13.41 11.15 4.51
N ARG A 36 -12.29 11.71 4.98
CA ARG A 36 -12.04 13.17 4.95
C ARG A 36 -12.14 13.78 3.55
N GLN A 37 -11.92 12.97 2.52
CA GLN A 37 -11.96 13.37 1.12
C GLN A 37 -13.28 12.99 0.43
N ASN A 38 -14.28 12.55 1.20
CA ASN A 38 -15.58 12.08 0.70
C ASN A 38 -15.44 10.91 -0.29
N ILE A 39 -14.48 10.02 -0.02
CA ILE A 39 -14.25 8.74 -0.71
C ILE A 39 -14.57 7.62 0.28
N ILE A 40 -15.39 6.65 -0.13
CA ILE A 40 -15.62 5.45 0.69
C ILE A 40 -14.50 4.47 0.41
N PHE A 41 -13.78 4.08 1.46
CA PHE A 41 -12.77 3.04 1.38
C PHE A 41 -13.33 1.73 1.91
N HIS A 42 -13.35 0.71 1.05
CA HIS A 42 -13.79 -0.64 1.37
C HIS A 42 -12.57 -1.55 1.39
N LEU A 43 -12.07 -1.86 2.59
CA LEU A 43 -11.05 -2.89 2.78
C LEU A 43 -11.73 -4.21 3.10
N ASP A 44 -11.79 -5.10 2.11
CA ASP A 44 -12.31 -6.46 2.27
C ASP A 44 -11.33 -7.29 3.09
N MET A 45 -11.73 -7.58 4.32
CA MET A 45 -11.05 -8.49 5.24
C MET A 45 -11.89 -9.75 5.49
N GLY A 46 -12.66 -10.16 4.49
CA GLY A 46 -13.50 -11.35 4.48
C GLY A 46 -15.00 -11.02 4.43
N GLU A 47 -15.37 -9.75 4.59
CA GLU A 47 -16.76 -9.33 4.61
C GLU A 47 -17.38 -9.20 3.21
N MET A 48 -16.56 -9.13 2.15
CA MET A 48 -17.01 -9.05 0.75
C MET A 48 -16.60 -10.29 -0.07
N GLY A 49 -16.16 -11.36 0.62
CA GLY A 49 -15.85 -12.66 0.05
C GLY A 49 -14.41 -12.83 -0.44
N GLY A 50 -13.49 -11.92 -0.12
CA GLY A 50 -12.03 -12.04 -0.30
C GLY A 50 -11.34 -12.40 1.01
N TYR A 51 -10.11 -11.89 1.23
CA TYR A 51 -9.30 -12.14 2.43
C TYR A 51 -8.87 -13.60 2.53
N GLU A 52 -8.30 -14.11 1.45
CA GLU A 52 -7.70 -15.43 1.44
C GLU A 52 -6.41 -15.48 2.27
N ILE A 53 -6.17 -16.66 2.81
CA ILE A 53 -4.97 -16.99 3.53
C ILE A 53 -4.07 -17.80 2.59
N VAL A 54 -2.97 -17.19 2.14
CA VAL A 54 -2.02 -17.80 1.21
C VAL A 54 -0.93 -18.58 1.98
N PRO A 55 -0.42 -19.71 1.46
CA PRO A 55 0.63 -20.48 2.11
C PRO A 55 1.84 -19.63 2.48
N PHE A 56 2.44 -19.94 3.62
CA PHE A 56 3.67 -19.28 4.04
C PHE A 56 4.81 -19.56 3.05
N ASP A 57 5.52 -18.50 2.68
CA ASP A 57 6.75 -18.54 1.93
C ASP A 57 7.75 -17.57 2.57
N GLU A 58 8.95 -18.06 2.86
CA GLU A 58 10.01 -17.27 3.49
C GLU A 58 10.70 -16.33 2.51
N ASP A 59 10.63 -16.60 1.21
CA ASP A 59 11.32 -15.85 0.16
C ASP A 59 10.42 -15.73 -1.09
N ILE A 60 9.40 -14.88 -1.00
CA ILE A 60 8.43 -14.69 -2.07
C ILE A 60 8.99 -13.79 -3.19
N GLY A 61 9.10 -14.34 -4.40
CA GLY A 61 9.50 -13.60 -5.58
C GLY A 61 8.32 -13.00 -6.36
N ARG A 62 8.63 -12.18 -7.38
CA ARG A 62 7.61 -11.62 -8.29
C ARG A 62 6.77 -12.68 -9.01
N THR A 63 7.38 -13.79 -9.41
CA THR A 63 6.66 -14.91 -10.05
C THR A 63 5.67 -15.54 -9.08
N ASP A 64 6.02 -15.62 -7.80
CA ASP A 64 5.16 -16.19 -6.77
C ASP A 64 3.99 -15.25 -6.45
N LEU A 65 4.23 -13.94 -6.45
CA LEU A 65 3.16 -12.93 -6.35
C LEU A 65 2.17 -13.02 -7.52
N ASP A 66 2.65 -13.26 -8.74
CA ASP A 66 1.81 -13.48 -9.91
C ASP A 66 0.99 -14.77 -9.80
N PHE A 67 1.61 -15.83 -9.30
CA PHE A 67 0.92 -17.08 -9.02
C PHE A 67 -0.16 -16.88 -7.95
N ILE A 68 0.15 -16.19 -6.86
CA ILE A 68 -0.81 -15.89 -5.79
C ILE A 68 -1.97 -15.04 -6.32
N TYR A 69 -1.66 -13.97 -7.04
CA TYR A 69 -2.67 -13.12 -7.67
C TYR A 69 -3.63 -13.93 -8.56
N TYR A 70 -3.10 -14.82 -9.40
CA TYR A 70 -3.94 -15.65 -10.27
C TYR A 70 -4.77 -16.68 -9.49
N ASN A 71 -4.19 -17.36 -8.50
CA ASN A 71 -4.85 -18.50 -7.86
C ASN A 71 -5.78 -18.11 -6.70
N TYR A 72 -5.48 -17.01 -6.00
CA TYR A 72 -6.25 -16.56 -4.83
C TYR A 72 -7.17 -15.41 -5.24
N PHE A 73 -6.63 -14.26 -5.65
CA PHE A 73 -7.48 -13.13 -6.02
C PHE A 73 -8.37 -13.36 -7.25
N LEU A 74 -7.82 -13.97 -8.31
CA LEU A 74 -8.59 -14.27 -9.52
C LEU A 74 -9.26 -15.65 -9.51
N HIS A 75 -8.91 -16.52 -8.56
CA HIS A 75 -9.36 -17.91 -8.46
C HIS A 75 -9.27 -18.70 -9.79
N GLY A 76 -8.19 -18.47 -10.55
CA GLY A 76 -7.95 -19.13 -11.83
C GLY A 76 -8.78 -18.62 -13.01
N ASP A 77 -9.42 -17.46 -12.88
CA ASP A 77 -10.17 -16.81 -13.97
C ASP A 77 -9.60 -15.42 -14.26
N GLU A 78 -8.91 -15.25 -15.39
CA GLU A 78 -8.36 -13.95 -15.81
C GLU A 78 -9.43 -12.86 -16.01
N ASN A 79 -10.68 -13.26 -16.23
CA ASN A 79 -11.84 -12.38 -16.39
C ASN A 79 -12.66 -12.24 -15.10
N ASN A 80 -12.12 -12.69 -13.96
CA ASN A 80 -12.79 -12.55 -12.68
C ASN A 80 -13.13 -11.07 -12.44
N TRP A 81 -14.42 -10.82 -12.18
CA TRP A 81 -14.96 -9.46 -12.04
C TRP A 81 -14.27 -8.65 -10.93
N ARG A 82 -13.70 -9.31 -9.92
CA ARG A 82 -12.97 -8.64 -8.83
C ARG A 82 -11.81 -7.81 -9.35
N ARG A 83 -11.13 -8.28 -10.41
CA ARG A 83 -10.06 -7.54 -11.09
C ARG A 83 -10.52 -6.17 -11.61
N GLY A 84 -11.80 -6.05 -11.98
CA GLY A 84 -12.42 -4.84 -12.52
C GLY A 84 -12.95 -3.89 -11.46
N VAL A 85 -12.82 -4.23 -10.18
CA VAL A 85 -13.42 -3.48 -9.06
C VAL A 85 -12.43 -3.25 -7.93
N PHE A 86 -11.65 -4.26 -7.58
CA PHE A 86 -10.75 -4.26 -6.44
C PHE A 86 -9.30 -4.03 -6.87
N HIS A 87 -8.60 -3.24 -6.06
CA HIS A 87 -7.16 -3.34 -5.93
C HIS A 87 -6.83 -4.56 -5.06
N TYR A 88 -5.75 -5.26 -5.36
CA TYR A 88 -5.31 -6.42 -4.60
C TYR A 88 -4.08 -6.08 -3.75
N GLY A 89 -4.24 -6.10 -2.44
CA GLY A 89 -3.14 -5.96 -1.48
C GLY A 89 -2.82 -7.30 -0.84
N LEU A 90 -1.54 -7.67 -0.78
CA LEU A 90 -1.07 -8.86 -0.09
C LEU A 90 -0.16 -8.49 1.09
N VAL A 91 -0.45 -9.02 2.27
CA VAL A 91 0.44 -8.93 3.43
C VAL A 91 1.28 -10.20 3.53
N THR A 92 2.58 -10.08 3.26
CA THR A 92 3.57 -11.16 3.30
C THR A 92 4.34 -11.17 4.62
N TYR A 93 5.12 -12.22 4.87
CA TYR A 93 6.07 -12.22 5.98
C TYR A 93 7.31 -11.38 5.67
N TYR A 94 8.08 -11.81 4.68
CA TYR A 94 9.36 -11.23 4.28
C TYR A 94 9.40 -10.97 2.78
N GLU A 95 10.02 -9.85 2.39
CA GLU A 95 10.50 -9.58 1.05
C GLU A 95 11.68 -8.60 1.15
N ASP A 96 12.64 -8.66 0.23
CA ASP A 96 13.84 -7.79 0.21
C ASP A 96 13.51 -6.28 0.19
N ILE A 97 12.37 -5.92 -0.36
CA ILE A 97 11.71 -4.63 -0.45
C ILE A 97 10.40 -4.71 0.37
N PRO A 98 10.31 -3.98 1.50
CA PRO A 98 9.18 -4.08 2.43
C PRO A 98 7.79 -3.74 1.88
N GLY A 99 7.72 -3.18 0.67
CA GLY A 99 6.47 -2.93 -0.05
C GLY A 99 6.75 -2.50 -1.48
N TYR A 100 5.93 -2.94 -2.42
CA TYR A 100 5.93 -2.45 -3.80
C TYR A 100 4.65 -2.84 -4.54
N MET A 101 4.32 -2.05 -5.57
CA MET A 101 3.37 -2.40 -6.61
C MET A 101 3.98 -3.42 -7.59
N PHE A 102 3.37 -4.60 -7.71
CA PHE A 102 3.83 -5.65 -8.63
C PHE A 102 2.96 -5.78 -9.88
N ARG A 103 1.73 -5.26 -9.87
CA ARG A 103 0.84 -5.04 -11.03
C ARG A 103 0.12 -3.72 -10.92
N SER A 104 -0.43 -3.21 -12.02
CA SER A 104 -1.21 -1.98 -12.07
C SER A 104 -2.33 -1.87 -11.02
N ASN A 105 -2.94 -3.00 -10.63
CA ASN A 105 -3.96 -3.09 -9.60
C ASN A 105 -3.48 -3.78 -8.30
N SER A 106 -2.21 -4.19 -8.21
CA SER A 106 -1.77 -5.08 -7.14
C SER A 106 -0.46 -4.68 -6.49
N PHE A 107 -0.41 -4.84 -5.18
CA PHE A 107 0.75 -4.50 -4.36
C PHE A 107 0.91 -5.44 -3.18
N GLN A 108 2.10 -5.44 -2.58
CA GLN A 108 2.38 -6.19 -1.37
C GLN A 108 3.04 -5.30 -0.31
N ILE A 109 2.89 -5.69 0.96
CA ILE A 109 3.72 -5.20 2.07
C ILE A 109 4.23 -6.39 2.90
N ALA A 110 5.45 -6.29 3.41
CA ALA A 110 6.07 -7.31 4.24
C ALA A 110 5.97 -6.96 5.72
N SER A 111 5.35 -7.86 6.50
CA SER A 111 5.15 -7.68 7.94
C SER A 111 6.47 -7.51 8.69
N GLU A 112 7.48 -8.32 8.38
CA GLU A 112 8.79 -8.24 9.03
C GLU A 112 9.44 -6.87 8.84
N GLY A 113 9.35 -6.32 7.62
CA GLY A 113 9.83 -4.97 7.32
C GLY A 113 9.11 -3.89 8.14
N MET A 114 7.79 -4.01 8.29
CA MET A 114 6.99 -3.09 9.10
C MET A 114 7.29 -3.21 10.60
N GLU A 115 7.50 -4.43 11.12
CA GLU A 115 7.92 -4.65 12.51
C GLU A 115 9.29 -4.01 12.78
N ARG A 116 10.29 -4.25 11.93
CA ARG A 116 11.62 -3.63 12.06
C ARG A 116 11.56 -2.10 12.05
N LYS A 117 10.67 -1.51 11.23
CA LYS A 117 10.45 -0.05 11.24
C LYS A 117 9.81 0.42 12.54
N SER A 118 8.90 -0.37 13.10
CA SER A 118 8.18 -0.08 14.33
C SER A 118 9.05 -0.18 15.60
N GLU A 119 10.25 -0.74 15.51
CA GLU A 119 11.25 -0.70 16.59
C GLU A 119 11.74 0.74 16.88
N ASN A 120 11.59 1.66 15.91
CA ASN A 120 11.89 3.06 16.14
C ASN A 120 10.85 3.69 17.10
N PRO A 121 11.25 4.16 18.30
CA PRO A 121 10.31 4.67 19.30
C PRO A 121 9.57 5.95 18.90
N PHE A 122 10.00 6.63 17.82
CA PHE A 122 9.32 7.79 17.28
C PHE A 122 8.22 7.44 16.27
N LEU A 123 8.12 6.18 15.85
CA LEU A 123 7.10 5.69 14.94
C LEU A 123 6.06 4.89 15.72
N GLN A 124 4.80 5.00 15.30
CA GLN A 124 3.72 4.20 15.86
C GLN A 124 3.46 3.03 14.93
N ARG A 125 3.47 1.81 15.46
CA ARG A 125 3.31 0.57 14.68
C ARG A 125 2.08 0.62 13.75
N ASP A 126 0.93 1.04 14.25
CA ASP A 126 -0.29 1.14 13.43
C ASP A 126 -0.15 2.15 12.28
N VAL A 127 0.54 3.26 12.51
CA VAL A 127 0.84 4.29 11.48
C VAL A 127 1.84 3.76 10.47
N VAL A 128 2.84 2.97 10.88
CA VAL A 128 3.81 2.34 9.98
C VAL A 128 3.09 1.45 8.97
N TYR A 129 2.26 0.52 9.46
CA TYR A 129 1.48 -0.39 8.60
C TYR A 129 0.49 0.37 7.72
N ALA A 130 -0.29 1.28 8.30
CA ALA A 130 -1.28 2.06 7.55
C ALA A 130 -0.62 2.90 6.45
N SER A 131 0.47 3.59 6.78
CA SER A 131 1.22 4.40 5.83
C SER A 131 1.83 3.57 4.71
N ALA A 132 2.41 2.41 5.01
CA ALA A 132 3.02 1.56 4.00
C ALA A 132 1.96 1.00 3.05
N TYR A 133 0.88 0.45 3.60
CA TYR A 133 -0.22 -0.07 2.79
C TYR A 133 -0.85 1.02 1.91
N MET A 134 -1.07 2.21 2.46
CA MET A 134 -1.60 3.35 1.70
C MET A 134 -0.60 3.89 0.66
N HIS A 135 0.71 3.85 0.94
CA HIS A 135 1.76 4.21 -0.03
C HIS A 135 1.70 3.29 -1.25
N GLU A 136 1.67 1.97 -1.01
CA GLU A 136 1.66 1.00 -2.10
C GLU A 136 0.35 1.02 -2.89
N LEU A 137 -0.80 1.17 -2.21
CA LEU A 137 -2.06 1.47 -2.86
C LEU A 137 -1.97 2.73 -3.73
N GLY A 138 -1.26 3.76 -3.27
CA GLY A 138 -1.10 5.03 -4.00
C GLY A 138 -0.43 4.87 -5.38
N HIS A 139 0.50 3.92 -5.51
CA HIS A 139 1.11 3.60 -6.81
C HIS A 139 0.08 3.07 -7.81
N THR A 140 -0.91 2.30 -7.35
CA THR A 140 -2.00 1.79 -8.20
C THR A 140 -2.96 2.87 -8.70
N PHE A 141 -2.91 4.09 -8.14
CA PHE A 141 -3.64 5.27 -8.64
C PHE A 141 -2.85 6.06 -9.71
N ALA A 142 -1.71 5.54 -10.18
CA ALA A 142 -0.85 6.13 -11.20
C ALA A 142 -0.39 7.56 -10.91
N PHE A 143 -0.06 7.85 -9.65
CA PHE A 143 0.53 9.12 -9.28
C PHE A 143 1.86 9.36 -10.01
N ASN A 144 1.92 10.39 -10.85
CA ASN A 144 3.15 10.86 -11.48
C ASN A 144 3.05 12.38 -11.77
N PRO A 145 4.00 13.22 -11.33
CA PRO A 145 5.19 12.90 -10.53
C PRO A 145 4.87 12.59 -9.06
N ILE A 146 5.87 12.08 -8.33
CA ILE A 146 5.85 11.86 -6.88
C ILE A 146 7.11 12.50 -6.28
N PRO A 147 7.04 13.75 -5.78
CA PRO A 147 8.18 14.40 -5.15
C PRO A 147 8.70 13.61 -3.95
N GLY A 148 10.02 13.51 -3.78
CA GLY A 148 10.62 12.80 -2.64
C GLY A 148 10.55 11.27 -2.69
N HIS A 149 9.98 10.69 -3.75
CA HIS A 149 9.98 9.26 -4.02
C HIS A 149 11.16 8.91 -4.96
N ASP A 150 12.38 9.11 -4.48
CA ASP A 150 13.59 8.84 -5.23
C ASP A 150 14.77 8.51 -4.29
N PRO A 151 15.83 7.82 -4.77
CA PRO A 151 16.97 7.42 -3.93
C PRO A 151 17.73 8.58 -3.25
N PHE A 152 17.62 9.81 -3.75
CA PHE A 152 18.27 10.99 -3.19
C PHE A 152 17.40 11.72 -2.16
N SER A 153 16.18 11.27 -1.92
CA SER A 153 15.23 11.86 -0.96
C SER A 153 14.89 10.92 0.20
N LYS A 154 15.67 9.85 0.40
CA LYS A 154 15.43 8.80 1.42
C LYS A 154 15.90 9.16 2.83
N TYR A 155 16.84 10.09 2.97
CA TYR A 155 17.49 10.35 4.26
C TYR A 155 17.71 11.84 4.57
N PRO A 156 17.68 12.25 5.86
CA PRO A 156 17.83 13.65 6.27
C PRO A 156 19.15 14.33 5.89
N TRP A 157 20.22 13.58 5.61
CA TRP A 157 21.49 14.18 5.15
C TRP A 157 21.48 14.50 3.65
N GLN A 158 20.48 14.04 2.90
CA GLN A 158 20.34 14.34 1.48
C GLN A 158 19.58 15.64 1.29
N ILE A 159 20.04 16.51 0.39
CA ILE A 159 19.40 17.83 0.18
C ILE A 159 17.96 17.66 -0.34
N SER A 160 17.72 16.70 -1.23
CA SER A 160 16.39 16.46 -1.80
C SER A 160 15.35 16.04 -0.75
N TRP A 161 15.76 15.43 0.37
CA TRP A 161 14.88 15.17 1.52
C TRP A 161 14.22 16.46 2.04
N TRP A 162 14.98 17.53 2.16
CA TRP A 162 14.48 18.81 2.65
C TRP A 162 13.71 19.59 1.59
N LEU A 163 14.17 19.55 0.34
CA LEU A 163 13.50 20.22 -0.78
C LEU A 163 12.10 19.66 -1.02
N ASN A 164 11.92 18.34 -0.87
CA ASN A 164 10.63 17.68 -1.05
C ASN A 164 9.78 17.66 0.23
N ARG A 165 10.27 18.18 1.36
CA ARG A 165 9.54 18.16 2.64
C ARG A 165 8.17 18.85 2.61
N PRO A 166 7.95 19.92 1.82
CA PRO A 166 6.62 20.51 1.68
C PRO A 166 5.58 19.54 1.13
N TYR A 167 5.97 18.58 0.27
CA TYR A 167 5.08 17.55 -0.25
C TYR A 167 4.73 16.53 0.83
N LYS A 168 3.63 16.77 1.54
CA LYS A 168 3.24 15.99 2.73
C LYS A 168 2.23 14.92 2.35
N SER A 169 2.76 13.80 1.85
CA SER A 169 2.02 12.63 1.40
C SER A 169 2.72 11.36 1.87
N VAL A 170 1.98 10.27 2.12
CA VAL A 170 2.58 8.95 2.34
C VAL A 170 3.47 8.52 1.18
N MET A 171 3.26 9.06 -0.03
CA MET A 171 4.06 8.78 -1.22
C MET A 171 5.50 9.32 -1.13
N ASN A 172 5.77 10.29 -0.25
CA ASN A 172 7.09 10.87 -0.04
C ASN A 172 7.85 10.08 1.03
N TYR A 173 9.06 9.57 0.74
CA TYR A 173 9.86 8.82 1.71
C TYR A 173 10.18 9.57 2.99
N ALA A 174 10.14 10.90 2.96
CA ALA A 174 10.37 11.72 4.13
C ALA A 174 9.20 11.65 5.14
N TRP A 175 7.99 11.37 4.67
CA TRP A 175 6.76 11.29 5.46
C TRP A 175 6.21 9.86 5.57
N MET A 176 6.62 8.97 4.66
CA MET A 176 6.37 7.52 4.73
C MET A 176 6.70 7.02 6.15
N TYR A 177 5.74 6.33 6.77
CA TYR A 177 5.72 5.84 8.16
C TYR A 177 5.38 6.86 9.27
N GLN A 178 5.27 8.15 8.98
CA GLN A 178 4.96 9.18 9.99
C GLN A 178 3.52 9.69 9.93
N ILE A 179 2.83 9.51 8.80
CA ILE A 179 1.47 10.01 8.56
C ILE A 179 0.64 8.96 7.81
N VAL A 180 -0.68 9.12 7.82
CA VAL A 180 -1.62 8.33 7.00
C VAL A 180 -2.51 9.33 6.27
N ASP A 181 -2.01 9.85 5.15
CA ASP A 181 -2.71 10.80 4.28
C ASP A 181 -1.97 10.94 2.94
N TYR A 182 -2.70 11.20 1.86
CA TYR A 182 -2.08 11.77 0.67
C TYR A 182 -2.03 13.29 0.79
N SER A 183 -1.24 13.94 -0.07
CA SER A 183 -1.15 15.40 -0.07
C SER A 183 -2.43 16.02 -0.62
N ASP A 184 -2.87 17.12 -0.01
CA ASP A 184 -3.96 18.00 -0.45
C ASP A 184 -3.46 19.22 -1.25
N GLY A 185 -2.15 19.33 -1.49
CA GLY A 185 -1.53 20.43 -2.23
C GLY A 185 -1.63 21.80 -1.56
N SER A 186 -1.93 21.83 -0.26
CA SER A 186 -2.13 23.08 0.50
C SER A 186 -0.83 23.80 0.91
N ARG A 187 0.33 23.17 0.72
CA ARG A 187 1.65 23.68 1.16
C ARG A 187 2.42 24.29 0.00
N ALA A 188 3.61 24.81 0.32
CA ALA A 188 4.52 25.35 -0.67
C ALA A 188 4.97 24.27 -1.68
N ASN A 189 5.37 24.69 -2.88
CA ASN A 189 5.97 23.82 -3.88
C ASN A 189 7.10 22.96 -3.26
N PRO A 190 7.17 21.63 -3.51
CA PRO A 190 6.43 20.87 -4.52
C PRO A 190 5.21 20.09 -3.99
N ASP A 191 4.41 20.65 -3.07
CA ASP A 191 3.19 19.98 -2.59
C ASP A 191 2.14 19.84 -3.72
N ILE A 192 1.98 18.62 -4.23
CA ILE A 192 1.00 18.28 -5.28
C ILE A 192 -0.24 17.70 -4.60
N ASP A 193 -1.43 18.14 -4.99
CA ASP A 193 -2.70 17.55 -4.53
C ASP A 193 -2.88 16.16 -5.16
N ASP A 194 -2.58 15.12 -4.37
CA ASP A 194 -2.71 13.72 -4.73
C ASP A 194 -4.16 13.27 -4.70
N TRP A 195 -4.94 13.79 -3.76
CA TRP A 195 -6.35 13.43 -3.60
C TRP A 195 -7.17 13.79 -4.82
N SER A 196 -6.97 14.98 -5.39
CA SER A 196 -7.72 15.40 -6.59
C SER A 196 -7.26 14.73 -7.89
N ARG A 197 -6.08 14.10 -7.91
CA ARG A 197 -5.50 13.47 -9.12
C ARG A 197 -5.51 11.93 -9.10
N ILE A 198 -6.21 11.30 -8.16
CA ILE A 198 -6.42 9.85 -8.17
C ILE A 198 -6.96 9.42 -9.53
N ASN A 199 -6.23 8.55 -10.23
CA ASN A 199 -6.72 7.90 -11.42
C ASN A 199 -7.42 6.59 -11.06
N TYR A 200 -8.75 6.66 -10.98
CA TYR A 200 -9.61 5.51 -10.68
C TYR A 200 -9.62 4.43 -11.76
N HIS A 201 -8.98 4.63 -12.92
CA HIS A 201 -8.90 3.63 -13.99
C HIS A 201 -7.48 3.05 -14.16
N ALA A 202 -6.52 3.52 -13.38
CA ALA A 202 -5.12 3.10 -13.51
C ALA A 202 -4.92 1.59 -13.31
N PHE A 203 -5.77 0.99 -12.47
CA PHE A 203 -5.75 -0.44 -12.16
C PHE A 203 -6.15 -1.32 -13.37
N GLU A 204 -6.73 -0.74 -14.44
CA GLU A 204 -7.12 -1.42 -15.68
C GLU A 204 -5.99 -1.42 -16.74
N ASN A 205 -4.86 -0.75 -16.52
CA ASN A 205 -3.83 -0.54 -17.55
C ASN A 205 -3.22 -1.84 -18.12
N GLU A 206 -3.27 -2.96 -17.37
CA GLU A 206 -2.83 -4.29 -17.82
C GLU A 206 -3.94 -5.12 -18.50
N TRP A 207 -5.09 -4.53 -18.83
CA TRP A 207 -6.20 -5.21 -19.53
C TRP A 207 -6.08 -5.15 -21.07
N HIS A 208 -4.95 -4.73 -21.62
CA HIS A 208 -4.75 -4.50 -23.05
C HIS A 208 -3.68 -5.39 -23.67
#